data_AF-A0A930BE39-F1
#
_entry.id   AF-A0A930BE39-F1
#
_cell.length_a   1.000
_cell.length_b   1.000
_cell.length_c   1.000
_cell.angle_alpha   90.00
_cell.angle_beta   90.00
_cell.angle_gamma   90.00
#
_symmetry.space_group_name_H-M   'P 1'
#
loop_
_entity.id
_entity.type
_entity.pdbx_description
1 polymer ?
#
loop_
_entity_poly.entity_id
_entity_poly.type
_entity_poly.pdbx_seq_one_letter_code
_entity_poly.pdbx_strand_id
1 'polypeptide(L)'
;MKQTNRNNLKIIRGGQFDKDEAPKEFVEAYATQSRLMGASWVYVRWNVLNSPDAGSLVQFFYIDYDQYGIEDFHNFWDPRREVVKNMEHTTVDCMGSDRIYLDEMQFLKLIYSYHHITLLRGYTLAENHSSYEFILDEYEKPTLRAKHDVQQNFSTKDEVNPKKKLNVLETYGEEIFRRISLEVELLLCAPIRTVSSLLTYMLMRFISKDTLIAEQYIKFSEVDNLDIFPDLTIGTLYRNEISELTELKNSKTSSEDNSDIRRFSCRSLLLCKNTYYISNIHFKLDGLTILDVQPVDLIRISSCEAALILSGTEFTSIYKFNSDHLPLPWLSNEFPLANFENSAINGFMYMIFKPDNNHVDRDIFLLNEDMYGSMFVSYENQIILSSRHPDFLNMLRNNFEGVFNRMGLTPYLSHVQSFKLFSNDGSIYDFIDSDFTNFIEFLDLSDDNKQ
;
A
#
# COMPACT_ATOMS: atom_id res chain seq x y z
N MET A 1 -23.08 -60.63 15.56
CA MET A 1 -21.98 -60.08 16.37
C MET A 1 -21.43 -58.86 15.66
N LYS A 2 -21.51 -57.69 16.31
CA LYS A 2 -20.94 -56.43 15.81
C LYS A 2 -19.41 -56.56 15.75
N GLN A 3 -18.80 -56.42 14.58
CA GLN A 3 -17.37 -56.15 14.46
C GLN A 3 -17.16 -54.67 14.81
N THR A 4 -16.68 -54.42 16.02
CA THR A 4 -16.26 -53.10 16.47
C THR A 4 -14.93 -52.74 15.80
N ASN A 5 -14.95 -51.60 15.10
CA ASN A 5 -13.81 -50.86 14.57
C ASN A 5 -12.60 -50.91 15.52
N ARG A 6 -11.48 -51.45 15.05
CA ARG A 6 -10.18 -51.30 15.70
C ARG A 6 -9.34 -50.31 14.91
N ASN A 7 -9.00 -49.23 15.60
CA ASN A 7 -7.80 -48.40 15.45
C ASN A 7 -7.80 -47.34 14.33
N ASN A 8 -8.43 -46.19 14.59
CA ASN A 8 -7.92 -44.89 14.13
C ASN A 8 -6.76 -44.45 15.04
N LEU A 9 -5.65 -45.18 15.01
CA LEU A 9 -4.41 -44.74 15.66
C LEU A 9 -3.67 -43.81 14.69
N LYS A 10 -3.69 -42.51 14.98
CA LYS A 10 -2.85 -41.52 14.30
C LYS A 10 -1.47 -41.60 14.94
N ILE A 11 -0.45 -42.01 14.19
CA ILE A 11 0.94 -41.97 14.65
C ILE A 11 1.30 -40.49 14.85
N ILE A 12 1.45 -40.07 16.10
CA ILE A 12 2.11 -38.80 16.44
C ILE A 12 3.60 -39.12 16.43
N ARG A 13 4.33 -38.61 15.43
CA ARG A 13 5.79 -38.67 15.46
C ARG A 13 6.25 -37.83 16.67
N GLY A 14 6.64 -38.49 17.75
CA GLY A 14 7.36 -37.83 18.84
C GLY A 14 8.77 -37.49 18.37
N GLY A 15 9.14 -36.22 18.43
CA GLY A 15 10.46 -35.73 18.05
C GLY A 15 10.54 -34.21 18.16
N GLN A 16 11.73 -33.69 18.41
CA GLN A 16 12.04 -32.27 18.22
C GLN A 16 12.10 -32.01 16.71
N PHE A 17 11.36 -31.01 16.24
CA PHE A 17 11.39 -30.58 14.85
C PHE A 17 12.33 -29.38 14.72
N ASP A 18 12.97 -29.25 13.55
CA ASP A 18 13.54 -27.97 13.14
C ASP A 18 12.44 -26.91 13.17
N LYS A 19 12.77 -25.67 13.55
CA LYS A 19 11.80 -24.57 13.65
C LYS A 19 11.00 -24.37 12.36
N ASP A 20 11.58 -24.61 11.19
CA ASP A 20 10.91 -24.44 9.89
C ASP A 20 9.87 -25.56 9.65
N GLU A 21 10.13 -26.77 10.12
CA GLU A 21 9.23 -27.94 9.97
C GLU A 21 8.25 -28.12 11.14
N ALA A 22 8.52 -27.48 12.28
CA ALA A 22 7.74 -27.61 13.50
C ALA A 22 6.28 -27.20 13.30
N PRO A 23 5.29 -27.90 13.89
CA PRO A 23 3.89 -27.46 13.81
C PRO A 23 3.72 -26.03 14.34
N LYS A 24 2.99 -25.20 13.60
CA LYS A 24 2.63 -23.84 14.00
C LYS A 24 1.18 -23.78 14.43
N GLU A 25 0.92 -23.10 15.54
CA GLU A 25 -0.44 -22.84 16.06
C GLU A 25 -0.73 -21.34 15.95
N PHE A 26 -1.84 -20.99 15.31
CA PHE A 26 -2.25 -19.59 15.12
C PHE A 26 -2.50 -18.90 16.46
N VAL A 27 -1.98 -17.68 16.61
CA VAL A 27 -2.20 -16.85 17.80
C VAL A 27 -3.07 -15.65 17.46
N GLU A 28 -2.64 -14.84 16.50
CA GLU A 28 -3.33 -13.61 16.09
C GLU A 28 -2.86 -13.20 14.69
N ALA A 29 -3.73 -12.51 13.97
CA ALA A 29 -3.39 -11.79 12.75
C ALA A 29 -4.16 -10.48 12.67
N TYR A 30 -3.58 -9.49 12.01
CA TYR A 30 -4.29 -8.28 11.61
C TYR A 30 -3.76 -7.77 10.28
N ALA A 31 -4.54 -6.95 9.59
CA ALA A 31 -4.10 -6.24 8.40
C ALA A 31 -4.51 -4.77 8.45
N THR A 32 -3.80 -3.92 7.73
CA THR A 32 -4.12 -2.50 7.60
C THR A 32 -5.39 -2.31 6.76
N GLN A 33 -6.29 -1.42 7.18
CA GLN A 33 -7.52 -1.09 6.46
C GLN A 33 -7.26 -0.14 5.28
N SER A 34 -6.33 -0.51 4.40
CA SER A 34 -5.81 0.33 3.32
C SER A 34 -6.11 -0.23 1.92
N ARG A 35 -6.99 -1.23 1.79
CA ARG A 35 -7.25 -1.92 0.51
C ARG A 35 -7.63 -0.99 -0.64
N LEU A 36 -8.33 0.11 -0.35
CA LEU A 36 -8.74 1.10 -1.35
C LEU A 36 -7.58 1.94 -1.91
N MET A 37 -6.47 2.03 -1.17
CA MET A 37 -5.22 2.65 -1.63
C MET A 37 -4.41 1.71 -2.53
N GLY A 38 -4.80 0.44 -2.64
CA GLY A 38 -4.15 -0.54 -3.53
C GLY A 38 -3.10 -1.42 -2.85
N ALA A 39 -2.82 -1.22 -1.56
CA ALA A 39 -1.88 -2.06 -0.81
C ALA A 39 -2.32 -2.29 0.64
N SER A 40 -1.77 -3.31 1.30
CA SER A 40 -1.94 -3.53 2.75
C SER A 40 -0.77 -4.31 3.35
N TRP A 41 -0.44 -3.98 4.60
CA TRP A 41 0.41 -4.81 5.44
C TRP A 41 -0.44 -5.80 6.23
N VAL A 42 0.01 -7.05 6.30
CA VAL A 42 -0.61 -8.14 7.05
C VAL A 42 0.40 -8.69 8.05
N TYR A 43 0.03 -8.71 9.33
CA TYR A 43 0.81 -9.29 10.41
C TYR A 43 0.18 -10.61 10.86
N VAL A 44 1.00 -11.58 11.21
CA VAL A 44 0.57 -12.82 11.88
C VAL A 44 1.60 -13.29 12.91
N ARG A 45 1.10 -13.86 14.01
CA ARG A 45 1.91 -14.53 15.04
C ARG A 45 1.48 -15.99 15.18
N TRP A 46 2.47 -16.86 15.31
CA TRP A 46 2.32 -18.28 15.56
C TRP A 46 3.09 -18.70 16.81
N ASN A 47 2.56 -19.67 17.54
CA ASN A 47 3.34 -20.49 18.46
C ASN A 47 4.01 -21.61 17.67
N VAL A 48 5.29 -21.86 17.95
CA VAL A 48 6.07 -22.92 17.30
C VAL A 48 6.16 -24.09 18.27
N LEU A 49 5.54 -25.21 17.91
CA LEU A 49 5.38 -26.35 18.81
C LEU A 49 6.49 -27.37 18.59
N ASN A 50 7.03 -27.90 19.69
CA ASN A 50 8.01 -29.00 19.67
C ASN A 50 9.31 -28.69 18.89
N SER A 51 9.71 -27.42 18.83
CA SER A 51 11.04 -27.02 18.35
C SER A 51 11.90 -26.52 19.52
N PRO A 52 13.17 -26.95 19.62
CA PRO A 52 14.12 -26.39 20.57
C PRO A 52 14.69 -25.04 20.09
N ASP A 53 14.56 -24.71 18.80
CA ASP A 53 15.24 -23.58 18.16
C ASP A 53 14.41 -22.30 18.14
N ALA A 54 13.09 -22.41 18.22
CA ALA A 54 12.19 -21.28 18.38
C ALA A 54 10.87 -21.65 19.07
N GLY A 55 10.33 -20.74 19.89
CA GLY A 55 9.01 -20.86 20.52
C GLY A 55 7.89 -20.12 19.80
N SER A 56 8.23 -19.16 18.93
CA SER A 56 7.29 -18.30 18.22
C SER A 56 7.83 -17.83 16.86
N LEU A 57 6.91 -17.56 15.95
CA LEU A 57 7.18 -16.99 14.65
C LEU A 57 6.25 -15.78 14.44
N VAL A 58 6.82 -14.65 14.05
CA VAL A 58 6.10 -13.45 13.64
C VAL A 58 6.41 -13.17 12.18
N GLN A 59 5.39 -12.88 11.39
CA GLN A 59 5.53 -12.63 9.97
C GLN A 59 4.78 -11.36 9.56
N PHE A 60 5.35 -10.63 8.61
CA PHE A 60 4.73 -9.47 7.96
C PHE A 60 4.69 -9.72 6.46
N PHE A 61 3.56 -9.45 5.82
CA PHE A 61 3.37 -9.52 4.37
C PHE A 61 2.94 -8.16 3.85
N TYR A 62 3.58 -7.68 2.79
CA TYR A 62 3.11 -6.55 2.02
C TYR A 62 2.38 -7.05 0.78
N ILE A 63 1.08 -6.76 0.69
CA ILE A 63 0.24 -7.13 -0.44
C ILE A 63 -0.02 -5.88 -1.27
N ASP A 64 0.48 -5.85 -2.49
CA ASP A 64 0.06 -4.97 -3.58
C ASP A 64 -1.09 -5.63 -4.34
N TYR A 65 -2.29 -5.10 -4.18
CA TYR A 65 -3.49 -5.61 -4.83
C TYR A 65 -3.55 -5.29 -6.33
N ASP A 66 -2.90 -4.20 -6.73
CA ASP A 66 -3.04 -3.59 -8.03
C ASP A 66 -2.06 -4.22 -9.02
N GLN A 67 -0.79 -4.42 -8.63
CA GLN A 67 0.26 -4.84 -9.56
C GLN A 67 0.90 -6.18 -9.22
N TYR A 68 1.46 -6.40 -8.02
CA TYR A 68 2.37 -7.55 -7.80
C TYR A 68 1.75 -8.75 -7.05
N GLY A 69 0.79 -8.52 -6.17
CA GLY A 69 0.30 -9.49 -5.19
C GLY A 69 1.12 -9.43 -3.89
N ILE A 70 1.65 -10.55 -3.38
CA ILE A 70 2.61 -10.51 -2.27
C ILE A 70 3.95 -9.99 -2.80
N GLU A 71 4.25 -8.73 -2.51
CA GLU A 71 5.45 -8.05 -3.01
C GLU A 71 6.63 -8.18 -2.04
N ASP A 72 6.39 -8.02 -0.73
CA ASP A 72 7.42 -8.14 0.29
C ASP A 72 6.94 -8.98 1.48
N PHE A 73 7.89 -9.56 2.21
CA PHE A 73 7.61 -10.45 3.31
C PHE A 73 8.82 -10.63 4.25
N HIS A 74 8.54 -10.57 5.56
CA HIS A 74 9.56 -10.67 6.60
C HIS A 74 9.19 -11.68 7.67
N ASN A 75 10.20 -12.42 8.14
CA ASN A 75 10.08 -13.42 9.20
C ASN A 75 10.96 -13.09 10.38
N PHE A 76 10.41 -13.28 11.57
CA PHE A 76 11.15 -13.16 12.81
C PHE A 76 10.85 -14.34 13.73
N TRP A 77 11.89 -15.09 14.07
CA TRP A 77 11.85 -16.18 15.04
C TRP A 77 12.16 -15.65 16.43
N ASP A 78 11.28 -15.90 17.41
CA ASP A 78 11.37 -15.37 18.77
C ASP A 78 11.80 -13.90 18.87
N PRO A 79 11.15 -12.98 18.12
CA PRO A 79 11.56 -11.59 18.14
C PRO A 79 11.34 -10.98 19.52
N ARG A 80 12.31 -10.17 19.94
CA ARG A 80 12.07 -9.20 21.02
C ARG A 80 10.95 -8.26 20.60
N ARG A 81 10.13 -7.84 21.58
CA ARG A 81 8.99 -6.93 21.35
C ARG A 81 9.39 -5.65 20.61
N GLU A 82 10.58 -5.14 20.85
CA GLU A 82 11.13 -3.94 20.19
C GLU A 82 11.32 -4.14 18.69
N VAL A 83 11.75 -5.33 18.25
CA VAL A 83 11.93 -5.64 16.81
C VAL A 83 10.58 -5.61 16.10
N VAL A 84 9.56 -6.23 16.71
CA VAL A 84 8.19 -6.23 16.15
C VAL A 84 7.64 -4.81 16.09
N LYS A 85 7.79 -4.02 17.16
CA LYS A 85 7.33 -2.63 17.20
C LYS A 85 8.02 -1.76 16.17
N ASN A 86 9.34 -1.91 16.00
CA ASN A 86 10.08 -1.15 15.00
C ASN A 86 9.60 -1.52 13.59
N MET A 87 9.40 -2.81 13.33
CA MET A 87 8.83 -3.27 12.06
C MET A 87 7.43 -2.67 11.82
N GLU A 88 6.54 -2.69 12.81
CA GLU A 88 5.21 -2.05 12.70
C GLU A 88 5.33 -0.55 12.41
N HIS A 89 6.20 0.17 13.10
CA HIS A 89 6.41 1.60 12.90
C HIS A 89 6.93 1.94 11.50
N THR A 90 7.86 1.14 10.96
CA THR A 90 8.45 1.37 9.63
C THR A 90 7.63 0.79 8.48
N THR A 91 6.49 0.14 8.75
CA THR A 91 5.69 -0.50 7.69
C THR A 91 4.20 -0.22 7.86
N VAL A 92 3.58 -0.86 8.85
CA VAL A 92 2.15 -0.80 9.16
C VAL A 92 1.67 0.63 9.40
N ASP A 93 2.37 1.37 10.26
CA ASP A 93 1.93 2.71 10.68
C ASP A 93 2.04 3.74 9.53
N CYS A 94 2.82 3.46 8.49
CA CYS A 94 2.98 4.29 7.30
C CYS A 94 1.76 4.27 6.38
N MET A 95 0.91 3.24 6.48
CA MET A 95 -0.28 3.09 5.63
C MET A 95 -1.46 3.96 6.09
N GLY A 96 -1.32 4.63 7.24
CA GLY A 96 -2.29 5.55 7.78
C GLY A 96 -3.72 5.00 7.93
N SER A 97 -3.86 3.75 8.36
CA SER A 97 -5.15 3.08 8.46
C SER A 97 -5.28 2.23 9.72
N ASP A 98 -6.52 1.99 10.12
CA ASP A 98 -6.84 1.15 11.27
C ASP A 98 -6.36 -0.29 11.07
N ARG A 99 -6.08 -0.98 12.18
CA ARG A 99 -5.73 -2.41 12.18
C ARG A 99 -7.00 -3.24 12.29
N ILE A 100 -7.26 -4.09 11.31
CA ILE A 100 -8.37 -5.04 11.32
C ILE A 100 -7.86 -6.42 11.69
N TYR A 101 -8.30 -6.93 12.84
CA TYR A 101 -7.95 -8.27 13.27
C TYR A 101 -8.68 -9.32 12.42
N LEU A 102 -7.91 -10.31 11.98
CA LEU A 102 -8.37 -11.40 11.15
C LEU A 102 -8.39 -12.68 11.97
N ASP A 103 -9.43 -13.49 11.79
CA ASP A 103 -9.36 -14.88 12.23
C ASP A 103 -8.40 -15.69 11.35
N GLU A 104 -8.05 -16.89 11.81
CA GLU A 104 -7.11 -17.78 11.12
C GLU A 104 -7.56 -18.06 9.68
N MET A 105 -8.86 -18.30 9.44
CA MET A 105 -9.38 -18.63 8.12
C MET A 105 -9.36 -17.44 7.17
N GLN A 106 -9.70 -16.24 7.66
CA GLN A 106 -9.62 -14.99 6.91
C GLN A 106 -8.17 -14.71 6.48
N PHE A 107 -7.23 -14.83 7.41
CA PHE A 107 -5.80 -14.68 7.12
C PHE A 107 -5.33 -15.71 6.08
N LEU A 108 -5.67 -17.00 6.27
CA LEU A 108 -5.29 -18.08 5.35
C LEU A 108 -5.83 -17.84 3.93
N LYS A 109 -7.10 -17.45 3.78
CA LYS A 109 -7.71 -17.12 2.48
C LYS A 109 -6.96 -16.00 1.77
N LEU A 110 -6.59 -14.95 2.50
CA LEU A 110 -5.92 -13.79 1.94
C LEU A 110 -4.53 -14.15 1.40
N ILE A 111 -3.68 -14.77 2.23
CA ILE A 111 -2.32 -15.17 1.82
C ILE A 111 -2.36 -16.21 0.70
N TYR A 112 -3.26 -17.20 0.79
CA TYR A 112 -3.42 -18.20 -0.26
C TYR A 112 -3.78 -17.57 -1.60
N SER A 113 -4.72 -16.63 -1.60
CA SER A 113 -5.18 -15.96 -2.82
C SER A 113 -4.08 -15.13 -3.45
N TYR A 114 -3.39 -14.29 -2.66
CA TYR A 114 -2.36 -13.39 -3.18
C TYR A 114 -1.06 -14.08 -3.55
N HIS A 115 -0.72 -15.21 -2.91
CA HIS A 115 0.36 -16.07 -3.38
C HIS A 115 0.11 -16.56 -4.81
N HIS A 116 -1.09 -17.04 -5.11
CA HIS A 116 -1.43 -17.54 -6.46
C HIS A 116 -1.59 -16.41 -7.47
N ILE A 117 -2.13 -15.26 -7.07
CA ILE A 117 -2.20 -14.07 -7.92
C ILE A 117 -0.80 -13.61 -8.33
N THR A 118 0.16 -13.54 -7.40
CA THR A 118 1.56 -13.20 -7.71
C THR A 118 2.15 -14.11 -8.79
N LEU A 119 1.93 -15.43 -8.67
CA LEU A 119 2.38 -16.40 -9.66
C LEU A 119 1.69 -16.22 -11.02
N LEU A 120 0.37 -16.00 -11.04
CA LEU A 120 -0.42 -15.79 -12.27
C LEU A 120 0.03 -14.54 -13.03
N ARG A 121 0.46 -13.51 -12.31
CA ARG A 121 1.00 -12.26 -12.89
C ARG A 121 2.43 -12.40 -13.40
N GLY A 122 3.07 -13.56 -13.19
CA GLY A 122 4.42 -13.85 -13.65
C GLY A 122 5.53 -13.27 -12.77
N TYR A 123 5.20 -12.85 -11.54
CA TYR A 123 6.20 -12.38 -10.59
C TYR A 123 6.83 -13.54 -9.82
N THR A 124 8.11 -13.42 -9.53
CA THR A 124 8.83 -14.37 -8.67
C THR A 124 8.40 -14.16 -7.23
N LEU A 125 8.09 -15.24 -6.53
CA LEU A 125 7.90 -15.21 -5.08
C LEU A 125 9.19 -14.74 -4.40
N ALA A 126 9.06 -14.08 -3.25
CA ALA A 126 10.19 -13.68 -2.43
C ALA A 126 11.15 -14.86 -2.15
N GLU A 127 12.46 -14.57 -2.05
CA GLU A 127 13.51 -15.59 -1.92
C GLU A 127 13.25 -16.60 -0.78
N ASN A 128 12.53 -16.18 0.27
CA ASN A 128 12.22 -16.98 1.45
C ASN A 128 10.78 -17.52 1.48
N HIS A 129 10.08 -17.66 0.35
CA HIS A 129 8.68 -18.10 0.33
C HIS A 129 8.41 -19.46 1.00
N SER A 130 9.40 -20.36 1.02
CA SER A 130 9.32 -21.67 1.70
C SER A 130 8.92 -21.55 3.18
N SER A 131 9.31 -20.44 3.83
CA SER A 131 9.00 -20.18 5.24
C SER A 131 7.52 -19.93 5.53
N TYR A 132 6.68 -19.69 4.51
CA TYR A 132 5.24 -19.56 4.66
C TYR A 132 4.44 -20.63 3.88
N GLU A 133 5.09 -21.59 3.23
CA GLU A 133 4.39 -22.68 2.50
C GLU A 133 3.44 -23.47 3.39
N PHE A 134 3.75 -23.62 4.69
CA PHE A 134 2.86 -24.27 5.65
C PHE A 134 1.48 -23.59 5.74
N ILE A 135 1.40 -22.27 5.50
CA ILE A 135 0.16 -21.49 5.48
C ILE A 135 -0.71 -21.96 4.30
N LEU A 136 -0.09 -22.19 3.14
CA LEU A 136 -0.77 -22.67 1.95
C LEU A 136 -1.30 -24.09 2.16
N ASP A 137 -0.47 -24.96 2.76
CA ASP A 137 -0.84 -26.32 3.10
C ASP A 137 -1.99 -26.38 4.11
N GLU A 138 -1.97 -25.53 5.15
CA GLU A 138 -3.05 -25.45 6.14
C GLU A 138 -4.36 -24.98 5.51
N TYR A 139 -4.36 -24.09 4.52
CA TYR A 139 -5.58 -23.73 3.80
C TYR A 139 -6.08 -24.84 2.87
N GLU A 140 -5.19 -25.58 2.21
CA GLU A 140 -5.59 -26.68 1.31
C GLU A 140 -6.19 -27.88 2.08
N LYS A 141 -5.70 -28.19 3.30
CA LYS A 141 -6.16 -29.34 4.11
C LYS A 141 -7.69 -29.36 4.38
N PRO A 142 -8.34 -28.28 4.86
CA PRO A 142 -9.79 -28.19 5.02
C PRO A 142 -10.54 -28.15 3.69
N THR A 143 -10.00 -27.44 2.70
CA THR A 143 -10.65 -27.24 1.39
C THR A 143 -10.75 -28.55 0.60
N LEU A 144 -9.75 -29.43 0.73
CA LEU A 144 -9.77 -30.79 0.19
C LEU A 144 -10.68 -31.73 0.99
N ARG A 145 -10.82 -31.54 2.30
CA ARG A 145 -11.82 -32.27 3.12
C ARG A 145 -13.24 -31.89 2.74
N ALA A 146 -13.52 -30.61 2.49
CA ALA A 146 -14.80 -30.16 1.94
C ALA A 146 -15.04 -30.69 0.51
N LYS A 147 -13.98 -30.84 -0.32
CA LYS A 147 -14.09 -31.49 -1.64
C LYS A 147 -14.38 -32.99 -1.59
N HIS A 148 -14.11 -33.69 -0.49
CA HIS A 148 -14.59 -35.06 -0.29
C HIS A 148 -16.12 -35.12 -0.10
N ASP A 149 -16.75 -34.03 0.35
CA ASP A 149 -18.22 -33.89 0.38
C ASP A 149 -18.81 -33.22 -0.88
N VAL A 150 -18.00 -32.48 -1.66
CA VAL A 150 -18.41 -31.88 -2.96
C VAL A 150 -18.17 -32.82 -4.15
N GLN A 151 -17.50 -33.97 -3.95
CA GLN A 151 -17.30 -35.02 -4.96
C GLN A 151 -18.59 -35.74 -5.43
N GLN A 152 -19.79 -35.32 -4.99
CA GLN A 152 -21.05 -35.78 -5.60
C GLN A 152 -21.55 -34.92 -6.78
N ASN A 153 -20.96 -33.75 -7.08
CA ASN A 153 -21.42 -32.91 -8.21
C ASN A 153 -20.43 -32.71 -9.36
N PHE A 154 -19.30 -33.41 -9.38
CA PHE A 154 -18.45 -33.50 -10.58
C PHE A 154 -18.13 -34.97 -10.88
N SER A 155 -19.04 -35.61 -11.62
CA SER A 155 -18.77 -36.87 -12.29
C SER A 155 -17.73 -36.63 -13.39
N THR A 156 -16.52 -37.16 -13.22
CA THR A 156 -16.07 -38.38 -13.90
C THR A 156 -14.59 -38.60 -13.63
N LYS A 157 -14.29 -39.82 -13.17
CA LYS A 157 -13.07 -40.61 -13.38
C LYS A 157 -11.95 -39.88 -14.12
N ASP A 158 -10.95 -39.43 -13.38
CA ASP A 158 -9.56 -39.43 -13.83
C ASP A 158 -8.67 -39.29 -12.59
N GLU A 159 -7.73 -40.21 -12.46
CA GLU A 159 -6.76 -40.26 -11.37
C GLU A 159 -5.94 -38.97 -11.30
N VAL A 160 -5.65 -38.57 -10.06
CA VAL A 160 -4.95 -37.36 -9.64
C VAL A 160 -3.55 -37.32 -10.25
N ASN A 161 -3.36 -36.48 -11.27
CA ASN A 161 -2.05 -36.12 -11.82
C ASN A 161 -1.74 -34.66 -11.45
N PRO A 162 -0.64 -34.36 -10.72
CA PRO A 162 -0.27 -33.00 -10.31
C PRO A 162 -0.17 -32.00 -11.48
N LYS A 163 0.07 -32.47 -12.71
CA LYS A 163 0.09 -31.62 -13.92
C LYS A 163 -1.29 -31.04 -14.30
N LYS A 164 -2.41 -31.62 -13.83
CA LYS A 164 -3.76 -31.03 -14.03
C LYS A 164 -4.08 -29.90 -13.04
N LYS A 165 -3.34 -29.75 -11.92
CA LYS A 165 -3.53 -28.63 -10.97
C LYS A 165 -3.17 -27.29 -11.63
N LEU A 166 -2.20 -27.29 -12.56
CA LEU A 166 -1.80 -26.14 -13.37
C LEU A 166 -2.85 -25.73 -14.43
N ASN A 167 -3.58 -26.69 -15.01
CA ASN A 167 -4.60 -26.40 -16.02
C ASN A 167 -5.87 -25.71 -15.48
N VAL A 168 -6.16 -25.81 -14.18
CA VAL A 168 -7.29 -25.08 -13.56
C VAL A 168 -6.95 -23.59 -13.40
N LEU A 169 -5.68 -23.27 -13.13
CA LEU A 169 -5.16 -21.91 -13.03
C LEU A 169 -5.27 -21.16 -14.38
N GLU A 170 -4.97 -21.84 -15.49
CA GLU A 170 -5.06 -21.26 -16.85
C GLU A 170 -6.51 -21.04 -17.33
N THR A 171 -7.50 -21.76 -16.78
CA THR A 171 -8.87 -21.75 -17.32
C THR A 171 -9.74 -20.63 -16.75
N TYR A 172 -9.44 -20.12 -15.54
CA TYR A 172 -10.30 -19.17 -14.83
C TYR A 172 -9.60 -17.87 -14.39
N GLY A 173 -8.28 -17.78 -14.48
CA GLY A 173 -7.51 -16.56 -14.18
C GLY A 173 -7.54 -16.13 -12.70
N GLU A 174 -7.11 -14.89 -12.43
CA GLU A 174 -7.01 -14.30 -11.08
C GLU A 174 -8.36 -14.21 -10.34
N GLU A 175 -9.47 -14.17 -11.07
CA GLU A 175 -10.80 -13.89 -10.53
C GLU A 175 -11.23 -14.91 -9.47
N ILE A 176 -10.88 -16.18 -9.63
CA ILE A 176 -11.20 -17.21 -8.62
C ILE A 176 -10.52 -16.90 -7.28
N PHE A 177 -9.24 -16.51 -7.31
CA PHE A 177 -8.51 -16.21 -6.09
C PHE A 177 -9.02 -14.94 -5.44
N ARG A 178 -9.31 -13.90 -6.22
CA ARG A 178 -9.95 -12.69 -5.70
C ARG A 178 -11.31 -12.99 -5.06
N ARG A 179 -12.11 -13.90 -5.62
CA ARG A 179 -13.38 -14.33 -5.01
C ARG A 179 -13.20 -15.10 -3.70
N ILE A 180 -12.10 -15.83 -3.51
CA ILE A 180 -11.79 -16.53 -2.25
C ILE A 180 -11.52 -15.52 -1.12
N SER A 181 -10.76 -14.47 -1.41
CA SER A 181 -10.38 -13.43 -0.46
C SER A 181 -11.36 -12.26 -0.39
N LEU A 182 -12.36 -12.16 -1.28
CA LEU A 182 -13.20 -10.98 -1.44
C LEU A 182 -13.79 -10.45 -0.12
N GLU A 183 -14.39 -11.33 0.68
CA GLU A 183 -14.96 -10.93 1.98
C GLU A 183 -13.91 -10.24 2.88
N VAL A 184 -12.68 -10.76 2.87
CA VAL A 184 -11.55 -10.20 3.62
C VAL A 184 -11.10 -8.89 2.98
N GLU A 185 -10.99 -8.82 1.66
CA GLU A 185 -10.62 -7.58 0.97
C GLU A 185 -11.61 -6.44 1.25
N LEU A 186 -12.91 -6.70 1.26
CA LEU A 186 -13.93 -5.70 1.60
C LEU A 186 -13.84 -5.24 3.06
N LEU A 187 -13.48 -6.15 3.96
CA LEU A 187 -13.23 -5.80 5.36
C LEU A 187 -12.02 -4.85 5.48
N LEU A 188 -11.02 -5.00 4.61
CA LEU A 188 -9.83 -4.15 4.55
C LEU A 188 -10.03 -2.84 3.78
N CYS A 189 -11.20 -2.61 3.16
CA CYS A 189 -11.54 -1.32 2.58
C CYS A 189 -11.87 -0.31 3.68
N ALA A 190 -11.21 0.86 3.67
CA ALA A 190 -11.52 1.94 4.58
C ALA A 190 -12.99 2.40 4.42
N PRO A 191 -13.71 2.74 5.50
CA PRO A 191 -15.08 3.21 5.40
C PRO A 191 -15.16 4.52 4.62
N ILE A 192 -15.88 4.51 3.49
CA ILE A 192 -16.13 5.71 2.69
C ILE A 192 -17.27 6.50 3.34
N ARG A 193 -16.99 7.77 3.71
CA ARG A 193 -17.93 8.62 4.46
C ARG A 193 -18.41 9.84 3.68
N THR A 194 -17.73 10.18 2.60
CA THR A 194 -17.94 11.41 1.84
C THR A 194 -17.90 11.14 0.35
N VAL A 195 -18.46 12.07 -0.43
CA VAL A 195 -18.40 11.98 -1.89
C VAL A 195 -16.97 12.16 -2.39
N SER A 196 -16.18 13.06 -1.78
CA SER A 196 -14.81 13.33 -2.20
C SER A 196 -13.91 12.08 -2.05
N SER A 197 -14.03 11.38 -0.92
CA SER A 197 -13.32 10.11 -0.73
C SER A 197 -13.83 9.00 -1.67
N LEU A 198 -15.14 8.90 -1.89
CA LEU A 198 -15.72 7.94 -2.83
C LEU A 198 -15.14 8.12 -4.23
N LEU A 199 -15.21 9.34 -4.77
CA LEU A 199 -14.77 9.62 -6.14
C LEU A 199 -13.27 9.39 -6.32
N THR A 200 -12.46 9.82 -5.36
CA THR A 200 -11.01 9.62 -5.40
C THR A 200 -10.63 8.14 -5.33
N TYR A 201 -11.20 7.38 -4.38
CA TYR A 201 -10.93 5.94 -4.31
C TYR A 201 -11.42 5.19 -5.55
N MET A 202 -12.60 5.52 -6.08
CA MET A 202 -13.11 4.86 -7.28
C MET A 202 -12.25 5.15 -8.50
N LEU A 203 -11.74 6.37 -8.66
CA LEU A 203 -10.76 6.68 -9.69
C LEU A 203 -9.50 5.83 -9.54
N MET A 204 -8.95 5.71 -8.33
CA MET A 204 -7.81 4.80 -8.08
C MET A 204 -8.14 3.37 -8.51
N ARG A 205 -9.31 2.83 -8.11
CA ARG A 205 -9.71 1.46 -8.49
C ARG A 205 -9.86 1.30 -10.01
N PHE A 206 -10.43 2.29 -10.71
CA PHE A 206 -10.54 2.24 -12.19
C PHE A 206 -9.18 2.27 -12.88
N ILE A 207 -8.27 3.13 -12.43
CA ILE A 207 -6.91 3.22 -12.99
C ILE A 207 -6.13 1.93 -12.72
N SER A 208 -6.33 1.33 -11.54
CA SER A 208 -5.73 0.04 -11.15
C SER A 208 -6.43 -1.18 -11.76
N LYS A 209 -7.46 -0.99 -12.59
CA LYS A 209 -8.24 -2.08 -13.20
C LYS A 209 -8.91 -3.00 -12.17
N ASP A 210 -9.18 -2.50 -10.98
CA ASP A 210 -9.73 -3.25 -9.87
C ASP A 210 -11.26 -3.19 -9.86
N THR A 211 -11.86 -3.79 -10.89
CA THR A 211 -13.31 -3.73 -11.13
C THR A 211 -14.11 -4.37 -10.00
N LEU A 212 -13.60 -5.45 -9.42
CA LEU A 212 -14.29 -6.25 -8.42
C LEU A 212 -14.59 -5.48 -7.12
N ILE A 213 -13.68 -4.59 -6.71
CA ILE A 213 -13.92 -3.67 -5.59
C ILE A 213 -14.79 -2.49 -6.02
N ALA A 214 -14.56 -1.94 -7.21
CA ALA A 214 -15.34 -0.80 -7.71
C ALA A 214 -16.84 -1.13 -7.85
N GLU A 215 -17.18 -2.34 -8.30
CA GLU A 215 -18.56 -2.84 -8.43
C GLU A 215 -19.37 -2.76 -7.12
N GLN A 216 -18.72 -2.80 -5.96
CA GLN A 216 -19.41 -2.73 -4.67
C GLN A 216 -20.03 -1.36 -4.37
N TYR A 217 -19.57 -0.32 -5.07
CA TYR A 217 -20.01 1.06 -4.88
C TYR A 217 -20.89 1.57 -6.03
N ILE A 218 -21.25 0.68 -6.95
CA ILE A 218 -21.86 1.01 -8.24
C ILE A 218 -23.17 0.22 -8.42
N LYS A 219 -24.22 0.89 -8.90
CA LYS A 219 -25.57 0.30 -9.02
C LYS A 219 -25.99 -0.09 -10.44
N PHE A 220 -25.13 0.00 -11.46
CA PHE A 220 -25.55 -0.35 -12.83
C PHE A 220 -25.97 -1.81 -12.94
N SER A 221 -27.10 -2.04 -13.62
CA SER A 221 -27.59 -3.38 -13.95
C SER A 221 -26.96 -3.98 -15.22
N GLU A 222 -26.24 -3.18 -16.01
CA GLU A 222 -25.74 -3.56 -17.33
C GLU A 222 -24.44 -2.81 -17.65
N VAL A 223 -23.28 -3.28 -17.20
CA VAL A 223 -22.01 -2.94 -17.85
C VAL A 223 -21.13 -4.18 -17.87
N ASP A 224 -21.13 -4.92 -18.98
CA ASP A 224 -20.26 -6.08 -19.22
C ASP A 224 -18.76 -5.70 -19.30
N ASN A 225 -18.39 -4.44 -19.04
CA ASN A 225 -16.99 -4.04 -18.89
C ASN A 225 -16.86 -2.71 -18.11
N LEU A 226 -16.65 -2.76 -16.79
CA LEU A 226 -16.45 -1.57 -15.94
C LEU A 226 -15.10 -0.86 -16.20
N ASP A 227 -14.28 -1.37 -17.13
CA ASP A 227 -13.04 -0.72 -17.51
C ASP A 227 -13.31 0.56 -18.32
N ILE A 228 -13.35 1.69 -17.62
CA ILE A 228 -13.53 3.03 -18.21
C ILE A 228 -12.27 3.55 -18.94
N PHE A 229 -11.14 2.87 -18.82
CA PHE A 229 -9.86 3.25 -19.44
C PHE A 229 -9.24 2.09 -20.24
N PRO A 230 -9.95 1.43 -21.17
CA PRO A 230 -9.51 0.16 -21.77
C PRO A 230 -8.14 0.24 -22.46
N ASP A 231 -7.78 1.42 -22.97
CA ASP A 231 -6.51 1.66 -23.66
C ASP A 231 -5.34 1.97 -22.71
N LEU A 232 -5.62 2.26 -21.44
CA LEU A 232 -4.60 2.48 -20.42
C LEU A 232 -4.26 1.19 -19.70
N THR A 233 -2.99 1.05 -19.36
CA THR A 233 -2.57 0.04 -18.40
C THR A 233 -2.79 0.53 -16.97
N ILE A 234 -2.56 -0.35 -16.00
CA ILE A 234 -2.47 0.01 -14.59
C ILE A 234 -1.54 1.24 -14.44
N GLY A 235 -1.97 2.15 -13.57
CA GLY A 235 -1.30 3.42 -13.35
C GLY A 235 -1.56 3.99 -11.96
N THR A 236 -1.10 5.21 -11.75
CA THR A 236 -1.15 5.89 -10.46
C THR A 236 -1.89 7.21 -10.58
N LEU A 237 -2.77 7.51 -9.62
CA LEU A 237 -3.44 8.79 -9.48
C LEU A 237 -2.54 9.77 -8.72
N TYR A 238 -2.09 10.85 -9.37
CA TYR A 238 -1.24 11.86 -8.75
C TYR A 238 -2.02 13.03 -8.17
N ARG A 239 -3.10 13.44 -8.85
CA ARG A 239 -3.96 14.55 -8.45
C ARG A 239 -5.39 14.28 -8.89
N ASN A 240 -6.36 14.67 -8.08
CA ASN A 240 -7.76 14.68 -8.47
C ASN A 240 -8.42 15.96 -7.96
N GLU A 241 -9.12 16.67 -8.84
CA GLU A 241 -9.89 17.86 -8.50
C GLU A 241 -11.35 17.60 -8.77
N ILE A 242 -12.17 17.75 -7.73
CA ILE A 242 -13.59 17.42 -7.72
C ILE A 242 -14.38 18.72 -7.73
N SER A 243 -15.32 18.83 -8.67
CA SER A 243 -16.22 19.97 -8.80
C SER A 243 -17.65 19.49 -8.95
N GLU A 244 -18.58 20.01 -8.16
CA GLU A 244 -20.00 19.71 -8.34
C GLU A 244 -20.58 20.46 -9.56
N LEU A 245 -21.25 19.72 -10.44
CA LEU A 245 -21.94 20.27 -11.60
C LEU A 245 -23.32 20.76 -11.17
N THR A 246 -23.44 22.06 -10.96
CA THR A 246 -24.76 22.68 -10.77
C THR A 246 -25.46 22.79 -12.12
N GLU A 247 -26.47 21.94 -12.36
CA GLU A 247 -27.36 22.16 -13.50
C GLU A 247 -28.05 23.53 -13.30
N LEU A 248 -27.83 24.46 -14.22
CA LEU A 248 -28.70 25.64 -14.35
C LEU A 248 -30.14 25.12 -14.42
N LYS A 249 -30.95 25.48 -13.42
CA LYS A 249 -32.40 25.17 -13.30
C LYS A 249 -33.23 25.77 -14.44
N ASN A 250 -32.87 25.48 -15.68
CA ASN A 250 -33.52 25.91 -16.91
C ASN A 250 -33.86 24.70 -17.77
N SER A 251 -34.53 23.71 -17.19
CA SER A 251 -35.53 22.97 -17.96
C SER A 251 -36.71 22.64 -17.04
N LYS A 252 -37.87 23.20 -17.39
CA LYS A 252 -39.14 22.76 -16.85
C LYS A 252 -39.44 21.41 -17.47
N THR A 253 -39.19 20.32 -16.77
CA THR A 253 -39.89 19.06 -17.02
C THR A 253 -39.86 18.15 -15.81
N SER A 254 -41.06 17.72 -15.44
CA SER A 254 -41.39 16.51 -14.64
C SER A 254 -40.77 16.36 -13.25
N SER A 255 -41.52 16.89 -12.30
CA SER A 255 -41.81 16.28 -10.99
C SER A 255 -41.70 14.75 -10.96
N GLU A 256 -40.50 14.25 -10.62
CA GLU A 256 -40.23 13.00 -9.86
C GLU A 256 -38.73 12.88 -9.48
N ASP A 257 -37.98 13.99 -9.44
CA ASP A 257 -36.55 13.95 -9.16
C ASP A 257 -36.28 13.74 -7.66
N ASN A 258 -35.71 12.58 -7.34
CA ASN A 258 -35.07 12.32 -6.05
C ASN A 258 -34.08 13.46 -5.76
N SER A 259 -34.29 14.17 -4.64
CA SER A 259 -33.53 15.38 -4.27
C SER A 259 -32.04 15.16 -4.03
N ASP A 260 -31.60 13.91 -3.93
CA ASP A 260 -30.25 13.53 -3.51
C ASP A 260 -29.36 13.08 -4.68
N ILE A 261 -29.89 13.10 -5.92
CA ILE A 261 -29.09 12.81 -7.11
C ILE A 261 -28.20 14.02 -7.43
N ARG A 262 -26.89 13.83 -7.40
CA ARG A 262 -25.89 14.88 -7.63
C ARG A 262 -24.93 14.49 -8.74
N ARG A 263 -24.36 15.48 -9.42
CA ARG A 263 -23.41 15.30 -10.51
C ARG A 263 -22.09 15.98 -10.20
N PHE A 264 -20.98 15.30 -10.49
CA PHE A 264 -19.64 15.79 -10.22
C PHE A 264 -18.76 15.63 -11.44
N SER A 265 -17.80 16.53 -11.59
CA SER A 265 -16.72 16.46 -12.55
C SER A 265 -15.41 16.26 -11.81
N CYS A 266 -14.66 15.26 -12.23
CA CYS A 266 -13.34 14.95 -11.70
C CYS A 266 -12.30 15.21 -12.79
N ARG A 267 -11.37 16.13 -12.52
CA ARG A 267 -10.20 16.38 -13.35
C ARG A 267 -8.98 15.76 -12.68
N SER A 268 -8.44 14.71 -13.27
CA SER A 268 -7.43 13.87 -12.66
C SER A 268 -6.12 13.86 -13.45
N LEU A 269 -4.98 13.88 -12.76
CA LEU A 269 -3.65 13.66 -13.32
C LEU A 269 -3.22 12.21 -13.04
N LEU A 270 -2.95 11.45 -14.10
CA LEU A 270 -2.64 10.02 -14.06
C LEU A 270 -1.25 9.77 -14.62
N LEU A 271 -0.56 8.76 -14.11
CA LEU A 271 0.68 8.21 -14.69
C LEU A 271 0.46 6.74 -15.06
N CYS A 272 0.57 6.40 -16.34
CA CYS A 272 0.45 5.03 -16.85
C CYS A 272 1.64 4.71 -17.76
N LYS A 273 2.42 3.66 -17.47
CA LYS A 273 3.62 3.27 -18.25
C LYS A 273 4.51 4.46 -18.64
N ASN A 274 4.88 5.27 -17.65
CA ASN A 274 5.74 6.46 -17.80
C ASN A 274 5.15 7.57 -18.69
N THR A 275 3.85 7.55 -18.95
CA THR A 275 3.15 8.60 -19.70
C THR A 275 2.10 9.25 -18.80
N TYR A 276 2.12 10.58 -18.75
CA TYR A 276 1.14 11.35 -18.00
C TYR A 276 -0.12 11.64 -18.83
N TYR A 277 -1.26 11.61 -18.16
CA TYR A 277 -2.56 11.92 -18.76
C TYR A 277 -3.37 12.84 -17.85
N ILE A 278 -4.12 13.76 -18.46
CA ILE A 278 -5.25 14.44 -17.81
C ILE A 278 -6.53 13.71 -18.22
N SER A 279 -7.32 13.29 -17.26
CA SER A 279 -8.62 12.69 -17.48
C SER A 279 -9.72 13.59 -16.91
N ASN A 280 -10.78 13.83 -17.68
CA ASN A 280 -12.00 14.43 -17.17
C ASN A 280 -13.13 13.40 -17.19
N ILE A 281 -13.72 13.10 -16.02
CA ILE A 281 -14.82 12.14 -15.87
C ILE A 281 -15.97 12.81 -15.14
N HIS A 282 -17.19 12.57 -15.62
CA HIS A 282 -18.41 12.96 -14.94
C HIS A 282 -19.03 11.79 -14.19
N PHE A 283 -19.41 12.03 -12.96
CA PHE A 283 -20.07 11.06 -12.09
C PHE A 283 -21.48 11.53 -11.75
N LYS A 284 -22.43 10.59 -11.73
CA LYS A 284 -23.76 10.78 -11.17
C LYS A 284 -23.89 9.90 -9.94
N LEU A 285 -24.33 10.46 -8.82
CA LEU A 285 -24.43 9.74 -7.55
C LEU A 285 -25.80 9.91 -6.92
N ASP A 286 -26.18 8.94 -6.10
CA ASP A 286 -27.27 9.00 -5.12
C ASP A 286 -26.67 8.65 -3.75
N GLY A 287 -26.48 9.68 -2.92
CA GLY A 287 -25.67 9.56 -1.69
C GLY A 287 -24.23 9.13 -1.98
N LEU A 288 -23.83 7.97 -1.43
CA LEU A 288 -22.52 7.33 -1.63
C LEU A 288 -22.57 6.15 -2.63
N THR A 289 -23.59 6.12 -3.49
CA THR A 289 -23.71 5.11 -4.55
C THR A 289 -23.54 5.77 -5.91
N ILE A 290 -22.68 5.20 -6.76
CA ILE A 290 -22.48 5.68 -8.12
C ILE A 290 -23.57 5.10 -9.03
N LEU A 291 -24.25 6.02 -9.74
CA LEU A 291 -25.34 5.75 -10.67
C LEU A 291 -24.97 5.97 -12.14
N ASP A 292 -23.93 6.75 -12.44
CA ASP A 292 -23.39 6.98 -13.79
C ASP A 292 -21.91 7.35 -13.75
N VAL A 293 -21.13 6.87 -14.72
CA VAL A 293 -19.72 7.21 -14.93
C VAL A 293 -19.52 7.47 -16.41
N GLN A 294 -19.24 8.73 -16.75
CA GLN A 294 -19.08 9.18 -18.13
C GLN A 294 -17.68 9.78 -18.32
N PRO A 295 -16.74 9.02 -18.91
CA PRO A 295 -15.48 9.58 -19.38
C PRO A 295 -15.75 10.65 -20.44
N VAL A 296 -15.19 11.84 -20.26
CA VAL A 296 -15.39 12.99 -21.16
C VAL A 296 -14.19 13.14 -22.09
N ASP A 297 -13.00 13.18 -21.51
CA ASP A 297 -11.75 13.26 -22.26
C ASP A 297 -10.60 12.56 -21.53
N LEU A 298 -9.58 12.21 -22.32
CA LEU A 298 -8.32 11.69 -21.86
C LEU A 298 -7.21 12.27 -22.75
N ILE A 299 -6.39 13.12 -22.17
CA ILE A 299 -5.39 13.91 -22.89
C ILE A 299 -4.01 13.51 -22.39
N ARG A 300 -3.16 13.02 -23.30
CA ARG A 300 -1.74 12.81 -23.00
C ARG A 300 -1.04 14.14 -22.81
N ILE A 301 -0.22 14.25 -21.77
CA ILE A 301 0.62 15.42 -21.50
C ILE A 301 2.10 15.01 -21.34
N SER A 302 2.98 15.98 -21.44
CA SER A 302 4.42 15.82 -21.19
C SER A 302 4.74 15.78 -19.68
N SER A 303 5.90 15.21 -19.32
CA SER A 303 6.39 15.24 -17.95
C SER A 303 6.59 16.67 -17.43
N CYS A 304 7.00 17.61 -18.30
CA CYS A 304 7.13 19.03 -17.92
C CYS A 304 5.77 19.65 -17.56
N GLU A 305 4.70 19.34 -18.30
CA GLU A 305 3.36 19.82 -17.96
C GLU A 305 2.85 19.19 -16.65
N ALA A 306 3.11 17.90 -16.45
CA ALA A 306 2.77 17.22 -15.19
C ALA A 306 3.51 17.84 -13.99
N ALA A 307 4.82 18.09 -14.14
CA ALA A 307 5.67 18.75 -13.16
C ALA A 307 5.15 20.16 -12.80
N LEU A 308 4.69 20.93 -13.80
CA LEU A 308 4.06 22.23 -13.55
C LEU A 308 2.74 22.12 -12.78
N ILE A 309 1.92 21.08 -13.06
CA ILE A 309 0.67 20.83 -12.33
C ILE A 309 0.93 20.43 -10.87
N LEU A 310 1.99 19.67 -10.62
CA LEU A 310 2.38 19.17 -9.30
C LEU A 310 3.23 20.17 -8.50
N SER A 311 3.72 21.21 -9.17
CA SER A 311 4.58 22.21 -8.56
C SER A 311 3.92 22.89 -7.36
N GLY A 312 4.74 23.13 -6.34
CA GLY A 312 4.24 23.64 -5.08
C GLY A 312 5.33 24.34 -4.28
N THR A 313 4.87 25.08 -3.28
CA THR A 313 5.78 25.62 -2.27
C THR A 313 6.24 24.50 -1.36
N GLU A 314 7.53 24.50 -1.06
CA GLU A 314 8.18 23.60 -0.13
C GLU A 314 9.02 24.41 0.86
N PHE A 315 9.07 23.95 2.09
CA PHE A 315 9.84 24.55 3.16
C PHE A 315 10.94 23.58 3.55
N THR A 316 12.18 24.04 3.53
CA THR A 316 13.35 23.19 3.72
C THR A 316 14.25 23.76 4.81
N SER A 317 14.81 22.91 5.65
CA SER A 317 15.80 23.27 6.68
C SER A 317 17.03 22.38 6.58
N ILE A 318 18.21 23.00 6.60
CA ILE A 318 19.49 22.33 6.47
C ILE A 318 20.22 22.37 7.81
N TYR A 319 20.78 21.23 8.18
CA TYR A 319 21.68 21.07 9.30
C TYR A 319 23.00 20.48 8.80
N LYS A 320 24.08 20.80 9.50
CA LYS A 320 25.38 20.15 9.34
C LYS A 320 25.72 19.43 10.63
N PHE A 321 26.34 18.26 10.52
CA PHE A 321 26.75 17.50 11.69
C PHE A 321 28.23 17.10 11.62
N ASN A 322 28.82 16.77 12.78
CA ASN A 322 30.19 16.29 12.85
C ASN A 322 30.24 14.75 12.83
N SER A 323 30.69 14.17 11.72
CA SER A 323 30.80 12.72 11.50
C SER A 323 31.76 12.01 12.45
N ASP A 324 32.76 12.70 13.00
CA ASP A 324 33.72 12.10 13.93
C ASP A 324 33.05 11.65 15.24
N HIS A 325 31.87 12.21 15.52
CA HIS A 325 31.08 11.94 16.72
C HIS A 325 29.70 11.33 16.41
N LEU A 326 29.34 11.18 15.13
CA LEU A 326 28.02 10.76 14.68
C LEU A 326 28.14 9.74 13.52
N PRO A 327 28.15 8.43 13.82
CA PRO A 327 28.14 7.43 12.77
C PRO A 327 26.78 7.43 12.04
N LEU A 328 26.82 7.76 10.75
CA LEU A 328 25.68 7.82 9.82
C LEU A 328 24.68 6.63 9.89
N PRO A 329 25.10 5.35 10.03
CA PRO A 329 24.19 4.21 10.08
C PRO A 329 23.28 4.14 11.32
N TRP A 330 23.45 5.07 12.28
CA TRP A 330 22.67 5.10 13.51
C TRP A 330 21.42 5.98 13.42
N LEU A 331 21.38 6.95 12.49
CA LEU A 331 20.20 7.81 12.32
C LEU A 331 18.94 7.03 11.89
N SER A 332 19.08 5.93 11.15
CA SER A 332 17.95 5.12 10.68
C SER A 332 17.22 4.37 11.81
N ASN A 333 17.94 3.95 12.86
CA ASN A 333 17.36 3.15 13.95
C ASN A 333 16.67 3.99 15.04
N GLU A 334 17.02 5.27 15.17
CA GLU A 334 16.60 6.13 16.28
C GLU A 334 15.69 7.29 15.85
N PHE A 335 15.32 7.37 14.57
CA PHE A 335 14.27 8.26 14.09
C PHE A 335 12.92 7.53 14.07
N PRO A 336 12.10 7.63 15.13
CA PRO A 336 10.78 6.98 15.20
C PRO A 336 9.73 7.55 14.22
N LEU A 337 10.15 8.41 13.28
CA LEU A 337 9.31 9.03 12.26
C LEU A 337 9.72 8.61 10.84
N ALA A 338 10.92 8.06 10.68
CA ALA A 338 11.40 7.63 9.37
C ALA A 338 10.73 6.30 9.04
N ASN A 339 9.85 6.35 8.05
CA ASN A 339 8.91 5.28 7.75
C ASN A 339 9.30 4.51 6.49
N PHE A 340 10.15 5.09 5.64
CA PHE A 340 10.70 4.42 4.47
C PHE A 340 12.08 4.99 4.15
N GLU A 341 13.11 4.13 4.06
CA GLU A 341 14.48 4.50 3.71
C GLU A 341 14.77 4.11 2.26
N ASN A 342 15.28 5.04 1.47
CA ASN A 342 15.78 4.78 0.13
C ASN A 342 17.24 5.23 0.03
N SER A 343 18.11 4.32 -0.41
CA SER A 343 19.51 4.64 -0.65
C SER A 343 19.65 5.44 -1.95
N ALA A 344 20.22 6.64 -1.85
CA ALA A 344 20.62 7.45 -2.99
C ALA A 344 22.14 7.39 -3.19
N ILE A 345 22.61 7.83 -4.35
CA ILE A 345 24.05 7.85 -4.70
C ILE A 345 24.84 8.71 -3.70
N ASN A 346 24.24 9.79 -3.19
CA ASN A 346 24.88 10.79 -2.33
C ASN A 346 24.36 10.79 -0.88
N GLY A 347 23.56 9.81 -0.47
CA GLY A 347 23.05 9.71 0.90
C GLY A 347 21.86 8.79 1.09
N PHE A 348 21.12 8.99 2.18
CA PHE A 348 19.91 8.23 2.52
C PHE A 348 18.70 9.16 2.60
N MET A 349 17.63 8.80 1.89
CA MET A 349 16.35 9.51 1.92
C MET A 349 15.36 8.77 2.82
N TYR A 350 14.74 9.51 3.73
CA TYR A 350 13.69 9.04 4.62
C TYR A 350 12.39 9.76 4.32
N MET A 351 11.33 9.01 4.03
CA MET A 351 9.97 9.55 3.88
C MET A 351 9.18 9.38 5.17
N ILE A 352 8.39 10.40 5.52
CA ILE A 352 7.66 10.47 6.79
C ILE A 352 6.18 10.62 6.47
N PHE A 353 5.47 9.49 6.47
CA PHE A 353 4.06 9.40 6.12
C PHE A 353 3.15 9.86 7.27
N LYS A 354 1.94 10.29 6.91
CA LYS A 354 0.88 10.58 7.88
C LYS A 354 0.27 9.26 8.37
N PRO A 355 -0.24 9.23 9.61
CA PRO A 355 -0.90 8.05 10.16
C PRO A 355 -2.37 7.95 9.72
N ASP A 356 -2.82 8.75 8.76
CA ASP A 356 -4.20 8.76 8.28
C ASP A 356 -4.28 9.06 6.77
N ASN A 357 -5.32 8.54 6.13
CA ASN A 357 -5.63 8.79 4.72
C ASN A 357 -6.61 9.97 4.52
N ASN A 358 -6.65 10.95 5.43
CA ASN A 358 -7.65 12.04 5.34
C ASN A 358 -7.45 12.96 4.12
N HIS A 359 -6.27 12.91 3.50
CA HIS A 359 -5.98 13.66 2.27
C HIS A 359 -6.89 13.20 1.10
N VAL A 360 -7.40 11.97 1.12
CA VAL A 360 -8.34 11.42 0.13
C VAL A 360 -9.73 12.08 0.21
N ASP A 361 -10.08 12.67 1.35
CA ASP A 361 -11.37 13.35 1.56
C ASP A 361 -11.40 14.80 1.03
N ARG A 362 -10.29 15.28 0.47
CA ARG A 362 -10.19 16.65 -0.03
C ARG A 362 -10.82 16.76 -1.42
N ASP A 363 -11.41 17.92 -1.70
CA ASP A 363 -11.87 18.25 -3.06
C ASP A 363 -10.72 18.32 -4.06
N ILE A 364 -9.51 18.65 -3.57
CA ILE A 364 -8.27 18.52 -4.31
C ILE A 364 -7.40 17.49 -3.58
N PHE A 365 -7.37 16.27 -4.12
CA PHE A 365 -6.46 15.21 -3.71
C PHE A 365 -5.11 15.40 -4.40
N LEU A 366 -4.03 15.20 -3.65
CA LEU A 366 -2.65 15.14 -4.12
C LEU A 366 -1.96 13.96 -3.45
N LEU A 367 -1.33 13.09 -4.24
CA LEU A 367 -0.65 11.89 -3.73
C LEU A 367 0.45 12.23 -2.72
N ASN A 368 1.19 13.31 -2.96
CA ASN A 368 2.29 13.74 -2.09
C ASN A 368 1.83 14.36 -0.75
N GLU A 369 0.54 14.63 -0.59
CA GLU A 369 -0.01 15.12 0.68
C GLU A 369 -0.22 14.01 1.70
N ASP A 370 0.08 12.76 1.37
CA ASP A 370 0.10 11.65 2.32
C ASP A 370 1.32 11.69 3.27
N MET A 371 2.24 12.64 3.04
CA MET A 371 3.46 12.78 3.85
C MET A 371 3.43 14.03 4.73
N TYR A 372 4.02 13.93 5.92
CA TYR A 372 4.45 15.10 6.68
C TYR A 372 5.63 15.78 6.00
N GLY A 373 6.54 15.01 5.40
CA GLY A 373 7.72 15.52 4.72
C GLY A 373 8.76 14.42 4.50
N SER A 374 9.97 14.86 4.20
CA SER A 374 11.12 13.99 3.98
C SER A 374 12.35 14.51 4.72
N MET A 375 13.26 13.59 5.01
CA MET A 375 14.58 13.86 5.55
C MET A 375 15.62 13.23 4.64
N PHE A 376 16.64 13.98 4.24
CA PHE A 376 17.77 13.46 3.49
C PHE A 376 19.05 13.61 4.30
N VAL A 377 19.83 12.54 4.41
CA VAL A 377 21.10 12.51 5.12
C VAL A 377 22.20 12.26 4.08
N SER A 378 22.95 13.31 3.77
CA SER A 378 24.05 13.28 2.79
C SER A 378 25.33 12.68 3.37
N TYR A 379 26.13 12.05 2.52
CA TYR A 379 27.50 11.62 2.85
C TYR A 379 28.45 12.80 3.16
N GLU A 380 28.11 14.03 2.74
CA GLU A 380 28.84 15.27 3.06
C GLU A 380 28.42 15.89 4.41
N ASN A 381 27.86 15.07 5.30
CA ASN A 381 27.42 15.44 6.64
C ASN A 381 26.36 16.55 6.70
N GLN A 382 25.47 16.59 5.70
CA GLN A 382 24.29 17.46 5.69
C GLN A 382 23.02 16.66 5.99
N ILE A 383 22.12 17.26 6.76
CA ILE A 383 20.77 16.75 6.97
C ILE A 383 19.79 17.79 6.46
N ILE A 384 18.91 17.37 5.55
CA ILE A 384 17.96 18.23 4.85
C ILE A 384 16.57 17.76 5.25
N LEU A 385 15.81 18.62 5.92
CA LEU A 385 14.41 18.36 6.26
C LEU A 385 13.54 19.16 5.31
N SER A 386 12.51 18.54 4.73
CA SER A 386 11.64 19.21 3.78
C SER A 386 10.16 18.86 3.99
N SER A 387 9.28 19.84 3.79
CA SER A 387 7.82 19.64 3.87
C SER A 387 7.07 20.68 3.04
N ARG A 388 5.90 20.31 2.52
CA ARG A 388 4.98 21.27 1.87
C ARG A 388 4.20 22.15 2.85
N HIS A 389 4.23 21.83 4.15
CA HIS A 389 3.58 22.63 5.18
C HIS A 389 4.60 23.13 6.22
N PRO A 390 4.58 24.43 6.56
CA PRO A 390 5.56 25.00 7.49
C PRO A 390 5.40 24.42 8.90
N ASP A 391 4.18 24.10 9.32
CA ASP A 391 3.91 23.50 10.63
C ASP A 391 4.49 22.08 10.72
N PHE A 392 4.41 21.31 9.64
CA PHE A 392 5.02 19.98 9.58
C PHE A 392 6.53 20.04 9.53
N LEU A 393 7.14 20.98 8.80
CA LEU A 393 8.58 21.21 8.88
C LEU A 393 9.01 21.52 10.32
N ASN A 394 8.29 22.41 11.01
CA ASN A 394 8.60 22.73 12.41
C ASN A 394 8.44 21.52 13.33
N MET A 395 7.42 20.70 13.13
CA MET A 395 7.25 19.43 13.85
C MET A 395 8.45 18.50 13.62
N LEU A 396 8.85 18.29 12.36
CA LEU A 396 10.00 17.47 11.99
C LEU A 396 11.28 17.97 12.66
N ARG A 397 11.54 19.28 12.61
CA ARG A 397 12.69 19.92 13.26
C ARG A 397 12.69 19.72 14.77
N ASN A 398 11.56 19.98 15.44
CA ASN A 398 11.46 19.83 16.89
C ASN A 398 11.70 18.38 17.33
N ASN A 399 11.14 17.42 16.59
CA ASN A 399 11.35 16.00 16.85
C ASN A 399 12.82 15.62 16.62
N PHE A 400 13.39 16.07 15.50
CA PHE A 400 14.78 15.86 15.11
C PHE A 400 15.75 16.41 16.16
N GLU A 401 15.66 17.69 16.49
CA GLU A 401 16.50 18.32 17.52
C GLU A 401 16.28 17.70 18.90
N GLY A 402 15.05 17.27 19.19
CA GLY A 402 14.72 16.55 20.43
C GLY A 402 15.45 15.20 20.58
N VAL A 403 15.64 14.45 19.48
CA VAL A 403 16.44 13.21 19.45
C VAL A 403 17.89 13.53 19.83
N PHE A 404 18.52 14.47 19.13
CA PHE A 404 19.90 14.90 19.41
C PHE A 404 20.09 15.40 20.85
N ASN A 405 19.10 16.10 21.40
CA ASN A 405 19.13 16.57 22.77
C ASN A 405 19.08 15.42 23.79
N ARG A 406 18.17 14.44 23.63
CA ARG A 406 18.07 13.29 24.54
C ARG A 406 19.35 12.46 24.57
N MET A 407 20.09 12.44 23.47
CA MET A 407 21.32 11.69 23.34
C MET A 407 22.57 12.49 23.71
N GLY A 408 22.43 13.78 24.07
CA GLY A 408 23.56 14.64 24.39
C GLY A 408 24.43 15.01 23.17
N LEU A 409 23.88 14.89 21.96
CA LEU A 409 24.58 15.10 20.69
C LEU A 409 24.36 16.49 20.09
N THR A 410 23.53 17.34 20.71
CA THR A 410 23.28 18.72 20.30
C THR A 410 24.54 19.53 19.97
N PRO A 411 25.67 19.43 20.71
CA PRO A 411 26.88 20.19 20.38
C PRO A 411 27.49 19.85 19.02
N TYR A 412 27.15 18.71 18.43
CA TYR A 412 27.66 18.22 17.16
C TYR A 412 26.73 18.47 15.98
N LEU A 413 25.63 19.19 16.21
CA LEU A 413 24.62 19.52 15.23
C LEU A 413 24.48 21.05 15.14
N SER A 414 24.65 21.60 13.94
CA SER A 414 24.44 23.02 13.68
C SER A 414 23.34 23.21 12.64
N HIS A 415 22.32 24.00 12.98
CA HIS A 415 21.39 24.53 11.99
C HIS A 415 22.14 25.51 11.09
N VAL A 416 22.01 25.33 9.78
CA VAL A 416 22.69 26.17 8.78
C VAL A 416 21.74 27.25 8.29
N GLN A 417 20.63 26.85 7.67
CA GLN A 417 19.66 27.78 7.08
C GLN A 417 18.31 27.10 6.83
N SER A 418 17.27 27.91 6.66
CA SER A 418 15.94 27.47 6.20
C SER A 418 15.48 28.29 5.00
N PHE A 419 14.81 27.62 4.06
CA PHE A 419 14.38 28.18 2.78
C PHE A 419 12.90 27.94 2.54
N LYS A 420 12.32 28.81 1.73
CA LYS A 420 11.02 28.59 1.07
C LYS A 420 11.31 28.46 -0.41
N LEU A 421 11.15 27.25 -0.94
CA LEU A 421 11.45 26.91 -2.32
C LEU A 421 10.15 26.69 -3.09
N PHE A 422 10.19 26.94 -4.39
CA PHE A 422 9.16 26.50 -5.31
C PHE A 422 9.75 25.38 -6.15
N SER A 423 9.24 24.16 -5.96
CA SER A 423 9.77 22.94 -6.58
C SER A 423 8.67 22.23 -7.36
N ASN A 424 9.06 21.55 -8.44
CA ASN A 424 8.15 20.75 -9.24
C ASN A 424 7.92 19.38 -8.57
N ASP A 425 9.00 18.63 -8.40
CA ASP A 425 8.97 17.26 -7.86
C ASP A 425 9.50 17.17 -6.42
N GLY A 426 10.07 18.26 -5.90
CA GLY A 426 10.60 18.37 -4.54
C GLY A 426 12.08 18.70 -4.56
N SER A 427 12.52 19.64 -3.73
CA SER A 427 13.89 20.18 -3.76
C SER A 427 14.94 19.12 -3.45
N ILE A 428 14.61 18.13 -2.61
CA ILE A 428 15.49 17.00 -2.29
C ILE A 428 15.64 16.06 -3.49
N TYR A 429 14.57 15.79 -4.24
CA TYR A 429 14.65 14.93 -5.43
C TYR A 429 15.50 15.58 -6.52
N ASP A 430 15.26 16.87 -6.80
CA ASP A 430 16.06 17.64 -7.75
C ASP A 430 17.55 17.65 -7.38
N PHE A 431 17.87 17.66 -6.09
CA PHE A 431 19.25 17.57 -5.60
C PHE A 431 19.85 16.15 -5.74
N ILE A 432 19.09 15.10 -5.41
CA ILE A 432 19.57 13.71 -5.54
C ILE A 432 19.89 13.38 -7.00
N ASP A 433 19.07 13.87 -7.93
CA ASP A 433 19.26 13.66 -9.37
C ASP A 433 20.33 14.59 -9.97
N SER A 434 20.87 15.51 -9.17
CA SER A 434 21.94 16.41 -9.59
C SER A 434 23.33 15.84 -9.34
N ASP A 435 24.34 16.40 -10.01
CA ASP A 435 25.75 16.05 -9.77
C ASP A 435 26.33 16.72 -8.50
N PHE A 436 25.50 17.43 -7.72
CA PHE A 436 25.95 18.12 -6.51
C PHE A 436 26.01 17.19 -5.30
N THR A 437 27.05 17.40 -4.48
CA THR A 437 27.20 16.72 -3.18
C THR A 437 26.80 17.60 -2.00
N ASN A 438 26.74 18.92 -2.21
CA ASN A 438 26.34 19.93 -1.22
C ASN A 438 25.05 20.64 -1.67
N PHE A 439 24.04 20.61 -0.81
CA PHE A 439 22.72 21.17 -1.14
C PHE A 439 22.72 22.70 -1.25
N ILE A 440 23.58 23.40 -0.52
CA ILE A 440 23.65 24.87 -0.57
C ILE A 440 24.24 25.30 -1.91
N GLU A 441 25.31 24.64 -2.35
CA GLU A 441 25.92 24.90 -3.67
C GLU A 441 24.93 24.63 -4.81
N PHE A 442 24.12 23.57 -4.66
CA PHE A 442 23.02 23.28 -5.57
C PHE A 442 21.99 24.42 -5.63
N LEU A 443 21.57 24.95 -4.48
CA LEU A 443 20.61 26.07 -4.43
C LEU A 443 21.18 27.35 -5.04
N ASP A 444 22.42 27.70 -4.71
CA ASP A 444 23.06 28.94 -5.19
C ASP A 444 23.15 28.98 -6.73
N LEU A 445 23.52 27.87 -7.36
CA LEU A 445 23.59 27.77 -8.83
C LEU A 445 22.21 27.67 -9.49
N SER A 446 21.21 27.16 -8.76
CA SER A 446 19.82 27.07 -9.26
C SER A 446 19.14 28.44 -9.30
N ASP A 447 19.53 29.36 -8.41
CA ASP A 447 19.05 30.75 -8.41
C ASP A 447 19.77 31.61 -9.47
N ASP A 448 21.07 31.37 -9.73
CA ASP A 448 21.82 32.08 -10.78
C ASP A 448 21.35 31.72 -12.20
N ASN A 449 20.82 30.51 -12.42
CA ASN A 449 20.23 30.09 -13.70
C ASN A 449 18.78 30.56 -13.91
N LYS A 450 18.18 31.27 -12.94
CA LYS A 450 16.83 31.86 -13.03
C LYS A 450 16.85 33.37 -13.33
N GLN A 451 18.02 33.97 -13.54
CA GLN A 451 18.17 35.30 -14.17
C GLN A 451 18.30 35.16 -15.69
#